data_AF-A0A4Q1QDX7-F1
#
_entry.id   AF-A0A4Q1QDX7-F1
#
_cell.length_a   1.000
_cell.length_b   1.000
_cell.length_c   1.000
_cell.angle_alpha   90.00
_cell.angle_beta   90.00
_cell.angle_gamma   90.00
#
_symmetry.space_group_name_H-M   'P 1'
#
loop_
_entity.id
_entity.type
_entity.pdbx_description
1 polymer ?
#
loop_
_entity_poly.entity_id
_entity_poly.type
_entity_poly.pdbx_seq_one_letter_code
_entity_poly.pdbx_strand_id
1 'polypeptide(L)'
;MKKISLALLLAPVFTMAAEKPPQVTAQQFVNLQQGETVHEGFRRAHAKGICVTGEFRSNGQLADYSVASLFGREVTPFVGRFSVAGNNPTAPDLKAPVRRFALSFAMSPTQQWRIAMNTPPVMRSLTDAEQKKC
;
A
#
# COMPACT_ATOMS: atom_id res chain seq x y z
N MET A 1 21.05 -56.71 -45.34
CA MET A 1 21.16 -56.48 -43.88
C MET A 1 21.19 -54.98 -43.61
N LYS A 2 20.05 -54.35 -43.29
CA LYS A 2 19.98 -52.91 -42.97
C LYS A 2 20.10 -52.73 -41.45
N LYS A 3 21.17 -52.08 -40.99
CA LYS A 3 21.38 -51.73 -39.58
C LYS A 3 20.52 -50.51 -39.24
N ILE A 4 19.59 -50.66 -38.31
CA ILE A 4 18.78 -49.56 -37.78
C ILE A 4 19.51 -49.05 -36.53
N SER A 5 20.12 -47.88 -36.62
CA SER A 5 20.71 -47.19 -35.47
C SER A 5 19.63 -46.35 -34.78
N LEU A 6 19.27 -46.72 -33.56
CA LEU A 6 18.33 -45.96 -32.73
C LEU A 6 19.11 -44.82 -32.04
N ALA A 7 18.91 -43.58 -32.50
CA ALA A 7 19.47 -42.40 -31.86
C ALA A 7 18.59 -42.00 -30.66
N LEU A 8 19.13 -42.08 -29.44
CA LEU A 8 18.47 -41.64 -28.22
C LEU A 8 18.53 -40.10 -28.15
N LEU A 9 17.39 -39.43 -28.36
CA LEU A 9 17.25 -37.98 -28.18
C LEU A 9 17.15 -37.67 -26.67
N LEU A 10 18.22 -37.14 -26.06
CA LEU A 10 18.14 -36.50 -24.75
C LEU A 10 17.44 -35.15 -24.91
N ALA A 11 16.20 -35.04 -24.44
CA ALA A 11 15.52 -33.75 -24.33
C ALA A 11 16.04 -33.00 -23.09
N PRO A 12 16.50 -31.74 -23.23
CA PRO A 12 16.91 -30.94 -22.07
C PRO A 12 15.67 -30.55 -21.26
N VAL A 13 15.63 -30.99 -19.99
CA VAL A 13 14.62 -30.54 -19.02
C VAL A 13 14.99 -29.12 -18.60
N PHE A 14 14.32 -28.13 -19.18
CA PHE A 14 14.39 -26.76 -18.67
C PHE A 14 13.60 -26.68 -17.36
N THR A 15 14.30 -26.68 -16.23
CA THR A 15 13.71 -26.29 -14.95
C THR A 15 13.52 -24.78 -14.93
N MET A 16 12.28 -24.32 -15.13
CA MET A 16 11.89 -22.94 -14.86
C MET A 16 11.84 -22.73 -13.35
N ALA A 17 13.00 -22.52 -12.73
CA ALA A 17 13.07 -22.05 -11.35
C ALA A 17 12.64 -20.58 -11.34
N ALA A 18 11.51 -20.27 -10.71
CA ALA A 18 11.13 -18.89 -10.46
C ALA A 18 12.17 -18.26 -9.52
N GLU A 19 12.92 -17.27 -10.00
CA GLU A 19 13.85 -16.51 -9.15
C GLU A 19 13.05 -15.80 -8.06
N LYS A 20 13.46 -16.00 -6.80
CA LYS A 20 12.85 -15.29 -5.67
C LYS A 20 13.10 -13.79 -5.84
N PRO A 21 12.08 -12.93 -5.76
CA PRO A 21 12.29 -11.50 -5.90
C PRO A 21 13.25 -11.00 -4.81
N PRO A 22 14.16 -10.07 -5.14
CA PRO A 22 15.12 -9.53 -4.19
C PRO A 22 14.37 -8.99 -2.98
N GLN A 23 14.86 -9.28 -1.78
CA GLN A 23 14.22 -8.82 -0.55
C GLN A 23 14.75 -7.42 -0.21
N VAL A 24 13.86 -6.51 0.19
CA VAL A 24 14.23 -5.21 0.76
C VAL A 24 13.91 -5.20 2.25
N THR A 25 14.77 -4.59 3.05
CA THR A 25 14.48 -4.39 4.47
C THR A 25 13.47 -3.24 4.64
N ALA A 26 12.74 -3.24 5.74
CA ALA A 26 11.87 -2.11 6.10
C ALA A 26 12.64 -0.78 6.10
N GLN A 27 13.88 -0.78 6.60
CA GLN A 27 14.72 0.42 6.61
C GLN A 27 15.07 0.89 5.19
N GLN A 28 15.41 -0.02 4.28
CA GLN A 28 15.68 0.31 2.88
C GLN A 28 14.44 0.91 2.19
N PHE A 29 13.26 0.33 2.44
CA PHE A 29 12.01 0.84 1.88
C PHE A 29 11.66 2.23 2.44
N VAL A 30 11.80 2.44 3.74
CA VAL A 30 11.52 3.75 4.37
C VAL A 30 12.56 4.79 3.95
N ASN A 31 13.82 4.42 3.72
CA ASN A 31 14.84 5.31 3.18
C ASN A 31 14.57 5.68 1.72
N LEU A 32 14.10 4.73 0.90
CA LEU A 32 13.65 5.01 -0.47
C LEU A 32 12.57 6.10 -0.49
N GLN A 33 11.58 6.02 0.41
CA GLN A 33 10.51 7.01 0.45
C GLN A 33 11.02 8.42 0.79
N GLN A 34 12.08 8.53 1.61
CA GLN A 34 12.66 9.83 1.95
C GLN A 34 13.28 10.54 0.75
N GLY A 35 13.81 9.78 -0.23
CA GLY A 35 14.58 10.35 -1.34
C GLY A 35 15.88 11.03 -0.90
N GLU A 36 16.45 11.86 -1.77
CA GLU A 36 17.74 12.53 -1.53
C GLU A 36 17.61 13.74 -0.59
N THR A 37 16.43 14.36 -0.52
CA THR A 37 16.16 15.54 0.30
C THR A 37 15.44 15.16 1.58
N VAL A 38 16.00 15.55 2.72
CA VAL A 38 15.36 15.40 4.03
C VAL A 38 14.48 16.61 4.31
N HIS A 39 13.22 16.35 4.67
CA HIS A 39 12.29 17.37 5.14
C HIS A 39 11.97 17.12 6.62
N GLU A 40 12.73 17.76 7.51
CA GLU A 40 12.58 17.57 8.96
C GLU A 40 11.17 17.95 9.44
N GLY A 41 10.62 17.14 10.36
CA GLY A 41 9.26 17.30 10.86
C GLY A 41 8.15 16.84 9.91
N PHE A 42 8.46 16.49 8.65
CA PHE A 42 7.48 15.98 7.69
C PHE A 42 7.56 14.45 7.53
N ARG A 43 6.46 13.85 7.06
CA ARG A 43 6.43 12.42 6.73
C ARG A 43 7.32 12.16 5.51
N ARG A 44 8.09 11.06 5.53
CA ARG A 44 8.91 10.61 4.40
C ARG A 44 8.08 10.33 3.14
N ALA A 45 6.86 9.83 3.30
CA ALA A 45 5.86 9.74 2.23
C ALA A 45 4.59 10.46 2.66
N HIS A 46 3.89 11.05 1.70
CA HIS A 46 2.69 11.85 1.94
C HIS A 46 2.94 13.05 2.84
N ALA A 47 4.07 13.72 2.58
CA ALA A 47 4.56 14.86 3.36
C ALA A 47 3.51 15.98 3.45
N LYS A 48 3.03 16.45 2.30
CA LYS A 48 1.98 17.47 2.23
C LYS A 48 0.60 16.87 2.47
N GLY A 49 -0.18 17.50 3.35
CA GLY A 49 -1.56 17.12 3.60
C GLY A 49 -2.24 17.99 4.64
N ILE A 50 -3.56 17.86 4.74
CA ILE A 50 -4.43 18.64 5.62
C ILE A 50 -5.27 17.69 6.48
N CYS A 51 -5.45 18.06 7.74
CA CYS A 51 -6.31 17.31 8.66
C CYS A 51 -7.78 17.73 8.48
N VAL A 52 -8.67 16.77 8.70
CA VAL A 52 -10.12 16.99 8.73
C VAL A 52 -10.70 16.22 9.91
N THR A 53 -11.87 16.61 10.37
CA THR A 53 -12.63 15.89 11.39
C THR A 53 -14.06 15.68 10.90
N GLY A 54 -14.71 14.64 11.38
CA GLY A 54 -16.10 14.37 11.01
C GLY A 54 -16.64 13.16 11.73
N GLU A 55 -17.75 12.64 11.21
CA GLU A 55 -18.46 11.49 11.77
C GLU A 55 -18.73 10.46 10.67
N PHE A 56 -18.55 9.19 11.00
CA PHE A 56 -19.03 8.07 10.22
C PHE A 56 -20.35 7.58 10.81
N ARG A 57 -21.40 7.62 9.99
CA ARG A 57 -22.76 7.21 10.38
C ARG A 57 -23.06 5.88 9.70
N SER A 58 -22.88 4.80 10.44
CA SER A 58 -23.14 3.46 9.92
C SER A 58 -24.63 3.15 9.90
N ASN A 59 -25.10 2.56 8.80
CA ASN A 59 -26.49 2.12 8.65
C ASN A 59 -26.73 0.70 9.16
N GLY A 60 -25.69 0.00 9.63
CA GLY A 60 -25.77 -1.35 10.18
C GLY A 60 -25.70 -2.50 9.16
N GLN A 61 -25.71 -2.23 7.85
CA GLN A 61 -25.79 -3.29 6.82
C GLN A 61 -24.54 -4.18 6.73
N LEU A 62 -23.43 -3.78 7.35
CA LEU A 62 -22.18 -4.55 7.36
C LEU A 62 -21.99 -5.38 8.64
N ALA A 63 -22.90 -5.29 9.61
CA ALA A 63 -22.80 -6.01 10.89
C ALA A 63 -22.85 -7.53 10.73
N ASP A 64 -23.60 -8.04 9.74
CA ASP A 64 -23.68 -9.49 9.46
C ASP A 64 -22.41 -10.03 8.78
N TYR A 65 -21.58 -9.14 8.22
CA TYR A 65 -20.36 -9.50 7.48
C TYR A 65 -19.07 -9.23 8.28
N SER A 66 -19.15 -8.60 9.45
CA SER A 66 -17.99 -8.20 10.22
C SER A 66 -18.30 -8.07 11.71
N VAL A 67 -17.38 -8.54 12.55
CA VAL A 67 -17.44 -8.40 14.01
C VAL A 67 -16.97 -7.02 14.50
N ALA A 68 -16.54 -6.13 13.60
CA ALA A 68 -16.03 -4.83 13.99
C ALA A 68 -17.17 -3.88 14.39
N SER A 69 -17.12 -3.33 15.61
CA SER A 69 -18.23 -2.52 16.14
C SER A 69 -18.55 -1.28 15.29
N LEU A 70 -17.56 -0.73 14.57
CA LEU A 70 -17.72 0.41 13.65
C LEU A 70 -18.89 0.23 12.66
N PHE A 71 -19.20 -1.02 12.30
CA PHE A 71 -20.24 -1.36 11.34
C PHE A 71 -21.61 -1.63 11.95
N GLY A 72 -21.75 -1.59 13.28
CA GLY A 72 -23.03 -1.52 13.96
C GLY A 72 -23.79 -0.23 13.61
N ARG A 73 -25.07 -0.10 13.99
CA ARG A 73 -25.86 1.12 13.72
C ARG A 73 -25.49 2.22 14.71
N GLU A 74 -24.33 2.84 14.49
CA GLU A 74 -23.71 3.84 15.36
C GLU A 74 -23.18 5.06 14.60
N VAL A 75 -22.86 6.13 15.35
CA VAL A 75 -22.18 7.33 14.86
C VAL A 75 -20.82 7.42 15.54
N THR A 76 -19.75 7.33 14.74
CA THR A 76 -18.38 7.25 15.26
C THR A 76 -17.55 8.43 14.75
N PRO A 77 -17.01 9.28 15.63
CA PRO A 77 -16.18 10.41 15.21
C PRO A 77 -14.86 9.92 14.61
N PHE A 78 -14.33 10.69 13.67
CA PHE A 78 -13.03 10.43 13.09
C PHE A 78 -12.15 11.68 13.03
N VAL A 79 -10.84 11.43 13.07
CA VAL A 79 -9.83 12.35 12.57
C VAL A 79 -9.32 11.80 11.25
N GLY A 80 -9.37 12.62 10.22
CA GLY A 80 -8.96 12.29 8.87
C GLY A 80 -7.80 13.13 8.38
N ARG A 81 -7.16 12.69 7.30
CA ARG A 81 -6.12 13.45 6.61
C ARG A 81 -6.16 13.21 5.11
N PHE A 82 -6.34 14.30 4.35
CA PHE A 82 -6.02 14.31 2.92
C PHE A 82 -4.53 14.54 2.72
N SER A 83 -3.94 13.90 1.71
CA SER A 83 -2.54 14.13 1.35
C SER A 83 -2.25 13.77 -0.10
N VAL A 84 -1.15 14.29 -0.62
CA VAL A 84 -0.60 13.93 -1.95
C VAL A 84 0.54 12.93 -1.81
N ALA A 85 0.90 12.21 -2.86
CA ALA A 85 2.08 11.34 -2.85
C ALA A 85 3.42 12.11 -2.86
N GLY A 86 4.49 11.41 -2.45
CA GLY A 86 5.84 11.93 -2.42
C GLY A 86 6.27 12.49 -1.06
N ASN A 87 7.54 12.91 -1.02
CA ASN A 87 8.25 13.44 0.15
C ASN A 87 8.25 14.97 0.23
N ASN A 88 7.92 15.68 -0.86
CA ASN A 88 7.96 17.15 -0.92
C ASN A 88 6.75 17.79 -0.19
N PRO A 89 6.96 18.53 0.92
CA PRO A 89 5.88 19.14 1.70
C PRO A 89 5.24 20.36 1.01
N THR A 90 5.86 20.92 -0.01
CA THR A 90 5.36 22.08 -0.78
C THR A 90 4.91 21.70 -2.18
N ALA A 91 4.68 20.40 -2.45
CA ALA A 91 4.25 19.92 -3.76
C ALA A 91 2.94 20.59 -4.25
N PRO A 92 2.83 20.98 -5.54
CA PRO A 92 1.58 21.52 -6.09
C PRO A 92 0.45 20.48 -6.11
N ASP A 93 -0.72 20.81 -5.55
CA ASP A 93 -1.81 19.83 -5.34
C ASP A 93 -2.41 19.29 -6.64
N LEU A 94 -2.50 20.14 -7.66
CA LEU A 94 -3.10 19.78 -8.95
C LEU A 94 -2.19 18.87 -9.80
N LYS A 95 -0.89 18.84 -9.51
CA LYS A 95 0.08 17.99 -10.22
C LYS A 95 0.25 16.60 -9.61
N ALA A 96 -0.36 16.33 -8.45
CA ALA A 96 -0.21 15.06 -7.76
C ALA A 96 -1.00 13.93 -8.47
N PRO A 97 -0.35 12.84 -8.93
CA PRO A 97 -1.02 11.72 -9.59
C PRO A 97 -1.78 10.83 -8.60
N VAL A 98 -1.37 10.83 -7.33
CA VAL A 98 -1.99 10.06 -6.26
C VAL A 98 -2.39 11.00 -5.14
N ARG A 99 -3.66 10.89 -4.72
CA ARG A 99 -4.20 11.54 -3.53
C ARG A 99 -4.62 10.46 -2.55
N ARG A 100 -4.46 10.73 -1.26
CA ARG A 100 -4.82 9.82 -0.18
C ARG A 100 -5.87 10.42 0.71
N PHE A 101 -6.68 9.54 1.27
CA PHE A 101 -7.53 9.83 2.39
C PHE A 101 -7.31 8.77 3.47
N ALA A 102 -6.80 9.20 4.61
CA ALA A 102 -6.62 8.35 5.77
C ALA A 102 -7.58 8.79 6.88
N LEU A 103 -8.23 7.82 7.53
CA LEU A 103 -9.13 8.05 8.65
C LEU A 103 -8.66 7.28 9.87
N SER A 104 -8.98 7.83 11.03
CA SER A 104 -8.75 7.27 12.35
C SER A 104 -10.02 7.41 13.17
N PHE A 105 -10.59 6.27 13.56
CA PHE A 105 -11.74 6.16 14.45
C PHE A 105 -11.23 5.81 15.85
N ALA A 106 -11.56 6.63 16.85
CA ALA A 106 -11.34 6.28 18.25
C ALA A 106 -12.53 5.43 18.72
N MET A 107 -12.33 4.11 18.82
CA MET A 107 -13.39 3.17 19.19
C MET A 107 -13.51 3.02 20.70
N SER A 108 -12.39 3.19 21.42
CA SER A 108 -12.31 3.26 22.88
C SER A 108 -11.03 4.03 23.29
N PRO A 109 -10.78 4.28 24.59
CA PRO A 109 -9.52 4.89 25.04
C PRO A 109 -8.26 4.10 24.65
N THR A 110 -8.39 2.80 24.37
CA THR A 110 -7.27 1.90 24.05
C THR A 110 -7.32 1.31 22.64
N GLN A 111 -8.43 1.49 21.92
CA GLN A 111 -8.64 0.91 20.60
C GLN A 111 -8.91 1.97 19.53
N GLN A 112 -8.16 1.87 18.44
CA GLN A 112 -8.27 2.75 17.30
C GLN A 112 -8.32 1.92 16.02
N TRP A 113 -9.24 2.28 15.12
CA TRP A 113 -9.22 1.75 13.75
C TRP A 113 -8.70 2.82 12.80
N ARG A 114 -7.68 2.48 12.02
CA ARG A 114 -7.14 3.32 10.95
C ARG A 114 -7.40 2.69 9.57
N ILE A 115 -7.79 3.52 8.62
CA ILE A 115 -7.84 3.17 7.19
C ILE A 115 -7.02 4.18 6.39
N ALA A 116 -6.34 3.74 5.34
CA ALA A 116 -5.52 4.59 4.48
C ALA A 116 -5.74 4.20 3.01
N MET A 117 -6.47 5.05 2.29
CA MET A 117 -6.87 4.80 0.91
C MET A 117 -6.14 5.75 -0.04
N ASN A 118 -5.96 5.32 -1.28
CA ASN A 118 -5.38 6.10 -2.37
C ASN A 118 -6.39 6.23 -3.50
N THR A 119 -6.20 7.22 -4.38
CA THR A 119 -7.02 7.37 -5.59
C THR A 119 -6.89 6.20 -6.56
N PRO A 120 -5.70 5.63 -6.86
CA PRO A 120 -5.64 4.42 -7.66
C PRO A 120 -6.16 3.23 -6.84
N PRO A 121 -7.04 2.40 -7.41
CA PRO A 121 -7.59 1.22 -6.71
C PRO A 121 -6.60 0.05 -6.65
N VAL A 122 -5.43 0.18 -7.29
CA VAL A 122 -4.40 -0.86 -7.37
C VAL A 122 -3.03 -0.27 -7.03
N MET A 123 -2.15 -1.12 -6.50
CA MET A 123 -0.73 -0.80 -6.37
C MET A 123 -0.02 -1.10 -7.69
N ARG A 124 1.02 -0.31 -8.03
CA ARG A 124 1.81 -0.52 -9.26
C ARG A 124 2.64 -1.80 -9.19
N SER A 125 3.14 -2.15 -8.01
CA SER A 125 3.93 -3.35 -7.76
C SER A 125 3.28 -4.22 -6.71
N LEU A 126 3.66 -5.50 -6.69
CA LEU A 126 3.18 -6.47 -5.70
C LEU A 126 4.13 -6.58 -4.51
N THR A 127 5.39 -6.14 -4.69
CA THR A 127 6.43 -6.19 -3.65
C THR A 127 7.07 -4.83 -3.42
N ASP A 128 7.56 -4.62 -2.19
CA ASP A 128 8.34 -3.43 -1.81
C ASP A 128 9.65 -3.32 -2.61
N ALA A 129 10.20 -4.46 -3.03
CA ALA A 129 11.42 -4.53 -3.81
C ALA A 129 11.23 -4.07 -5.26
N GLU A 130 10.09 -4.39 -5.86
CA GLU A 130 9.68 -3.87 -7.16
C GLU A 130 9.34 -2.38 -7.07
N GLN A 131 8.69 -1.95 -5.98
CA GLN A 131 8.39 -0.53 -5.75
C GLN A 131 9.67 0.32 -5.68
N LYS A 132 10.78 -0.26 -5.21
CA LYS A 132 12.11 0.39 -5.20
C LYS A 132 12.72 0.57 -6.59
N LYS A 133 12.32 -0.25 -7.57
CA LYS A 133 12.85 -0.22 -8.94
C LYS A 133 12.08 0.73 -9.86
N CYS A 134 10.84 1.08 -9.52
CA CYS A 134 9.99 2.02 -10.26
C CYS A 134 10.27 3.47 -9.91
#